data_AF-A0A951IA49-F1
#
_entry.id   AF-A0A951IA49-F1
#
_cell.length_a   1.000
_cell.length_b   1.000
_cell.length_c   1.000
_cell.angle_alpha   90.00
_cell.angle_beta   90.00
_cell.angle_gamma   90.00
#
_symmetry.space_group_name_H-M   'P 1'
#
loop_
_entity.id
_entity.type
_entity.pdbx_description
1 polymer ?
#
loop_
_entity_poly.entity_id
_entity_poly.type
_entity_poly.pdbx_seq_one_letter_code
_entity_poly.pdbx_strand_id
1 'polypeptide(L)'
;MVEHRRFGNLLPHLVLLIGVAMVVFPVYMAVIASTHDNAIIANGQMPLTPGTLGWENYAHTIMSGTGRTTRAPVGGMMLNSFVMAIGIALGKIAISIISAYAIVFFSFPFRMTTFWIIF
;
A
#
# COMPACT_ATOMS: atom_id res chain seq x y z
N MET A 1 3.84 -32.41 -11.57
CA MET A 1 5.03 -33.10 -11.04
C MET A 1 6.11 -32.04 -10.81
N VAL A 2 6.43 -31.72 -9.56
CA VAL A 2 7.51 -30.78 -9.22
C VAL A 2 8.83 -31.53 -9.41
N GLU A 3 9.54 -31.23 -10.49
CA GLU A 3 10.84 -31.85 -10.77
C GLU A 3 11.89 -31.19 -9.87
N HIS A 4 12.31 -31.88 -8.80
CA HIS A 4 13.34 -31.40 -7.88
C HIS A 4 14.75 -31.48 -8.50
N ARG A 5 15.00 -30.70 -9.55
CA ARG A 5 16.36 -30.50 -10.07
C ARG A 5 17.01 -29.37 -9.27
N ARG A 6 17.85 -29.72 -8.28
CA ARG A 6 18.51 -28.77 -7.34
C ARG A 6 19.12 -27.54 -8.00
N PHE A 7 19.67 -27.67 -9.21
CA PHE A 7 20.28 -26.58 -9.99
C PHE A 7 19.32 -25.92 -10.99
N GLY A 8 18.25 -26.58 -11.43
CA GLY A 8 17.28 -26.02 -12.38
C GLY A 8 16.39 -24.93 -11.77
N ASN A 9 16.26 -24.93 -10.45
CA ASN A 9 15.47 -23.95 -9.70
C ASN A 9 16.24 -22.66 -9.37
N LEU A 10 17.56 -22.64 -9.56
CA LEU A 10 18.40 -21.49 -9.20
C LEU A 10 18.11 -20.28 -10.10
N LEU A 11 17.95 -20.51 -11.41
CA LEU A 11 17.66 -19.46 -12.38
C LEU A 11 16.29 -18.77 -12.11
N PRO A 12 15.17 -19.50 -11.90
CA PRO A 12 13.92 -18.89 -11.45
C PRO A 12 14.04 -18.06 -10.17
N HIS A 13 14.78 -18.56 -9.16
CA HIS A 13 14.95 -17.82 -7.90
C HIS A 13 15.77 -16.55 -8.08
N LEU A 14 16.83 -16.56 -8.90
CA LEU A 14 17.60 -15.37 -9.21
C LEU A 14 16.75 -14.32 -9.94
N VAL A 15 15.95 -14.75 -10.92
CA VAL A 15 15.05 -13.85 -11.66
C VAL A 15 14.02 -13.23 -10.72
N LEU A 16 13.41 -14.03 -9.83
CA LEU A 16 12.47 -13.53 -8.84
C LEU A 16 13.14 -12.56 -7.85
N LEU A 17 14.36 -12.86 -7.40
CA LEU A 17 15.10 -12.03 -6.46
C LEU A 17 15.47 -10.68 -7.08
N ILE A 18 15.90 -10.66 -8.36
CA ILE A 18 16.13 -9.43 -9.11
C ILE A 18 14.84 -8.63 -9.26
N GLY A 19 13.72 -9.29 -9.58
CA GLY A 19 12.41 -8.65 -9.66
C GLY A 19 11.98 -8.01 -8.34
N VAL A 20 12.13 -8.73 -7.22
CA VAL A 20 11.85 -8.21 -5.88
C VAL A 20 12.77 -7.03 -5.55
N ALA A 21 14.06 -7.14 -5.84
CA ALA A 21 15.02 -6.06 -5.58
C ALA A 21 14.63 -4.78 -6.33
N MET A 22 14.24 -4.88 -7.60
CA MET A 22 13.78 -3.72 -8.38
C MET A 22 12.53 -3.06 -7.80
N VAL A 23 11.57 -3.85 -7.30
CA VAL A 23 10.31 -3.34 -6.73
C VAL A 23 10.51 -2.75 -5.33
N VAL A 24 11.36 -3.38 -4.51
CA VAL A 24 11.60 -2.97 -3.12
C VAL A 24 12.54 -1.77 -3.03
N PHE A 25 13.50 -1.63 -3.96
CA PHE A 25 14.46 -0.54 -3.97
C PHE A 25 13.86 0.88 -3.84
N PRO A 26 12.83 1.29 -4.60
CA PRO A 26 12.23 2.61 -4.43
C PRO A 26 11.56 2.79 -3.05
N VAL A 27 10.96 1.72 -2.50
CA VAL A 27 10.38 1.76 -1.15
C VAL A 27 11.47 1.93 -0.10
N TYR A 28 12.58 1.22 -0.24
CA TYR A 28 13.76 1.36 0.62
C TYR A 28 14.31 2.79 0.59
N MET A 29 14.45 3.38 -0.60
CA MET A 29 14.88 4.77 -0.76
C MET A 29 13.93 5.75 -0.07
N ALA A 30 12.61 5.55 -0.16
CA ALA A 30 11.63 6.38 0.53
C ALA A 30 11.75 6.29 2.06
N VAL A 31 12.03 5.08 2.59
CA VAL A 31 12.27 4.90 4.02
C VAL A 31 13.53 5.63 4.45
N ILE A 32 14.65 5.48 3.73
CA ILE A 32 15.89 6.22 4.05
C ILE A 32 15.67 7.73 3.95
N ALA A 33 14.92 8.19 2.94
CA ALA A 33 14.54 9.60 2.80
C ALA A 33 13.93 10.13 4.10
N SER A 34 12.96 9.40 4.65
CA SER A 34 12.25 9.82 5.86
C SER A 34 13.14 9.93 7.11
N THR A 35 14.34 9.34 7.08
CA THR A 35 15.33 9.42 8.19
C THR A 35 16.30 10.60 8.09
N HIS A 36 16.25 11.37 7.00
CA HIS A 36 17.14 12.50 6.75
C HIS A 36 16.42 13.84 6.89
N ASP A 37 17.20 14.92 6.99
CA ASP A 37 16.68 16.27 6.88
C ASP A 37 16.24 16.55 5.43
N ASN A 38 15.13 17.27 5.28
CA ASN A 38 14.60 17.72 3.99
C ASN A 38 15.62 18.54 3.20
N ALA A 39 16.51 19.28 3.87
CA ALA A 39 17.56 20.06 3.22
C ALA A 39 18.58 19.18 2.48
N ILE A 40 18.93 18.00 3.03
CA ILE A 40 19.91 17.07 2.43
C ILE A 40 19.33 16.45 1.15
N ILE A 41 18.03 16.13 1.17
CA ILE A 41 17.30 15.59 0.02
C ILE A 41 17.18 16.65 -1.09
N ALA A 42 16.84 17.88 -0.72
CA ALA A 42 16.68 18.99 -1.68
C ALA A 42 17.99 19.35 -2.40
N ASN A 43 19.14 19.12 -1.75
CA ASN A 43 20.46 19.35 -2.32
C ASN A 43 21.00 18.16 -3.14
N GLY A 44 20.20 17.10 -3.34
CA GLY A 44 20.58 15.94 -4.17
C GLY A 44 21.62 15.01 -3.54
N GLN A 45 21.96 15.19 -2.26
CA GLN A 45 22.95 14.39 -1.54
C GLN A 45 22.29 13.27 -0.72
N MET A 46 21.46 12.44 -1.36
CA MET A 46 20.73 11.39 -0.67
C MET A 46 21.61 10.15 -0.43
N PRO A 47 21.99 9.83 0.83
CA PRO A 47 22.78 8.65 1.11
C PRO A 47 21.92 7.38 1.05
N LEU A 48 22.57 6.24 0.84
CA LEU A 48 21.94 4.91 0.85
C LEU A 48 21.84 4.31 2.27
N THR A 49 22.37 4.99 3.28
CA THR A 49 22.35 4.56 4.68
C THR A 49 21.31 5.34 5.46
N PRO A 50 20.68 4.75 6.49
CA PRO A 50 19.73 5.48 7.34
C PRO A 50 20.39 6.66 8.07
N GLY A 51 19.64 7.74 8.21
CA GLY A 51 20.05 8.96 8.92
C GLY A 51 19.72 8.90 10.42
N THR A 52 20.21 9.88 11.16
CA THR A 52 20.03 9.95 12.62
C THR A 52 18.69 10.53 13.05
N LEU A 53 17.97 11.21 12.16
CA LEU A 53 16.74 11.97 12.47
C LEU A 53 15.45 11.17 12.29
N GLY A 54 15.53 9.86 12.03
CA GLY A 54 14.34 9.04 11.76
C GLY A 54 13.27 9.13 12.84
N TRP A 55 13.63 8.91 14.10
CA TRP A 55 12.66 8.93 15.20
C TRP A 55 11.96 10.29 15.37
N GLU A 56 12.74 11.37 15.34
CA GLU A 56 12.23 12.74 15.46
C GLU A 56 11.32 13.10 14.29
N ASN A 57 11.72 12.75 13.06
CA ASN A 57 10.93 12.96 11.86
C ASN A 57 9.58 12.23 11.93
N TYR A 58 9.56 10.96 12.37
CA TYR A 58 8.31 10.20 12.50
C TYR A 58 7.40 10.78 13.59
N ALA A 59 7.94 11.03 14.79
CA ALA A 59 7.17 11.59 15.90
C ALA A 59 6.57 12.96 15.53
N HIS A 60 7.38 13.85 14.94
CA HIS A 60 6.94 15.18 14.52
C HIS A 60 5.91 15.10 13.38
N THR A 61 6.10 14.24 12.38
CA THR A 61 5.17 14.10 11.26
C THR A 61 3.81 13.55 11.69
N ILE A 62 3.80 12.59 12.61
CA ILE A 62 2.57 11.96 13.11
C ILE A 62 1.79 12.91 14.04
N MET A 63 2.47 13.57 14.98
CA MET A 63 1.82 14.33 16.07
C MET A 63 1.61 15.82 15.79
N SER A 64 2.60 16.51 15.22
CA SER A 64 2.57 17.98 15.05
C SER A 64 2.41 18.42 13.59
N GLY A 65 2.75 17.55 12.63
CA GLY A 65 2.74 17.88 11.20
C GLY A 65 3.95 18.73 10.80
N THR A 66 4.42 18.56 9.56
CA THR A 66 5.58 19.30 9.06
C THR A 66 5.13 20.70 8.65
N GLY A 67 5.45 21.72 9.47
CA GLY A 67 4.97 23.10 9.34
C GLY A 67 5.23 23.83 7.99
N ARG A 68 5.95 23.21 7.04
CA ARG A 68 6.21 23.76 5.69
C ARG A 68 5.28 23.23 4.59
N THR A 69 4.72 22.02 4.69
CA THR A 69 4.00 21.38 3.56
C THR A 69 2.67 20.74 3.97
N THR A 70 2.56 20.25 5.20
CA THR A 70 1.34 19.59 5.70
C THR A 70 1.01 20.16 7.06
N ARG A 71 0.11 21.15 7.07
CA ARG A 71 -0.31 21.87 8.30
C ARG A 71 -1.10 21.01 9.29
N ALA A 72 -1.57 19.83 8.86
CA ALA A 72 -2.33 18.92 9.69
C ALA A 72 -1.50 17.66 10.05
N PRO A 73 -1.65 17.13 11.27
CA PRO A 73 -0.93 15.95 11.72
C PRO A 73 -1.28 14.73 10.87
N VAL A 74 -0.26 14.04 10.36
CA VAL A 74 -0.45 12.86 9.50
C VAL A 74 -1.20 11.75 10.23
N GLY A 75 -1.05 11.64 11.56
CA GLY A 75 -1.80 10.67 12.36
C GLY A 75 -3.31 10.81 12.20
N GLY A 76 -3.83 12.04 12.16
CA GLY A 76 -5.25 12.29 11.91
C GLY A 76 -5.67 11.92 10.48
N MET A 77 -4.83 12.18 9.49
CA MET A 77 -5.08 11.80 8.10
C MET A 77 -5.11 10.27 7.92
N MET A 78 -4.21 9.55 8.58
CA MET A 78 -4.19 8.09 8.58
C MET A 78 -5.44 7.50 9.22
N LEU A 79 -5.90 8.07 10.34
CA LEU A 79 -7.14 7.63 11.00
C LEU A 79 -8.36 7.86 10.12
N ASN A 80 -8.48 9.02 9.48
CA ASN A 80 -9.58 9.29 8.53
C ASN A 80 -9.56 8.31 7.36
N SER A 81 -8.38 8.06 6.79
CA SER A 81 -8.21 7.11 5.68
C SER A 81 -8.54 5.69 6.11
N PHE A 82 -8.17 5.30 7.34
CA PHE A 82 -8.48 4.00 7.92
C PHE A 82 -9.99 3.81 8.10
N VAL A 83 -10.68 4.79 8.66
CA VAL A 83 -12.15 4.75 8.81
C VAL A 83 -12.84 4.67 7.45
N MET A 84 -12.41 5.48 6.47
CA MET A 84 -12.95 5.40 5.10
C MET A 84 -12.67 4.04 4.46
N ALA A 85 -11.44 3.54 4.53
CA ALA A 85 -11.05 2.28 3.91
C ALA A 85 -11.84 1.10 4.48
N ILE A 86 -11.97 1.03 5.81
CA ILE A 86 -12.78 -0.01 6.47
C ILE A 86 -14.26 0.15 6.13
N GLY A 87 -14.80 1.37 6.22
CA GLY A 87 -16.20 1.63 5.91
C GLY A 87 -16.57 1.22 4.47
N ILE A 88 -15.72 1.58 3.51
CA ILE A 88 -15.90 1.20 2.10
C ILE A 88 -15.72 -0.30 1.92
N ALA A 89 -14.69 -0.91 2.49
CA ALA A 89 -14.44 -2.35 2.33
C ALA A 89 -15.60 -3.18 2.88
N LEU A 90 -16.06 -2.89 4.10
CA LEU A 90 -17.19 -3.59 4.72
C LEU A 90 -18.49 -3.33 3.95
N GLY A 91 -18.75 -2.08 3.56
CA GLY A 91 -19.93 -1.72 2.78
C GLY A 91 -19.96 -2.45 1.43
N LYS A 92 -18.85 -2.46 0.69
CA LYS A 92 -18.74 -3.17 -0.59
C LYS A 92 -18.93 -4.68 -0.41
N ILE A 93 -18.34 -5.29 0.63
CA ILE A 93 -18.51 -6.72 0.89
C ILE A 93 -19.97 -7.05 1.23
N ALA A 94 -20.60 -6.27 2.12
CA ALA A 94 -21.98 -6.50 2.53
C ALA A 94 -22.95 -6.43 1.32
N ILE A 95 -22.84 -5.38 0.50
CA ILE A 95 -23.66 -5.23 -0.70
C ILE A 95 -23.35 -6.36 -1.69
N SER A 96 -22.07 -6.65 -1.94
CA SER A 96 -21.66 -7.70 -2.89
C SER A 96 -22.21 -9.08 -2.52
N ILE A 97 -22.17 -9.48 -1.25
CA ILE A 97 -22.67 -10.78 -0.80
C ILE A 97 -24.20 -10.86 -0.94
N ILE A 98 -24.94 -9.82 -0.53
CA ILE A 98 -26.40 -9.80 -0.65
C ILE A 98 -26.83 -9.83 -2.11
N SER A 99 -26.17 -9.03 -2.97
CA SER A 99 -26.43 -9.04 -4.41
C SER A 99 -26.10 -10.38 -5.06
N ALA A 100 -24.98 -11.01 -4.70
CA ALA A 100 -24.60 -12.33 -5.19
C ALA A 100 -25.63 -13.40 -4.78
N TYR A 101 -26.07 -13.39 -3.52
CA TYR A 101 -27.12 -14.29 -3.04
C TYR A 101 -28.43 -14.09 -3.80
N ALA A 102 -28.87 -12.84 -3.98
CA ALA A 102 -30.11 -12.52 -4.69
C ALA A 102 -30.13 -13.07 -6.12
N ILE A 103 -29.03 -12.90 -6.86
CA ILE A 103 -28.92 -13.32 -8.27
C ILE A 103 -28.83 -14.83 -8.42
N VAL A 104 -28.15 -15.52 -7.50
CA VAL A 104 -27.96 -16.97 -7.56
C VAL A 104 -29.23 -17.73 -7.17
N PHE A 105 -29.95 -17.27 -6.14
CA PHE A 105 -31.09 -18.03 -5.59
C PHE A 105 -32.47 -17.58 -6.10
N PHE A 106 -32.64 -16.34 -6.56
CA PHE A 106 -33.94 -15.84 -7.02
C PHE A 106 -34.00 -15.66 -8.55
N SER A 107 -35.09 -16.11 -9.16
CA SER A 107 -35.40 -15.85 -10.56
C SER A 107 -36.28 -14.62 -10.70
N PHE A 108 -35.68 -13.46 -11.02
CA PHE A 108 -36.39 -12.22 -11.33
C PHE A 108 -36.01 -11.67 -12.72
N PRO A 109 -36.93 -10.98 -13.42
CA PRO A 109 -36.64 -10.37 -14.71
C PRO A 109 -35.54 -9.29 -14.55
N PHE A 110 -34.63 -9.21 -15.52
CA PHE A 110 -33.46 -8.30 -15.53
C PHE A 110 -32.32 -8.59 -14.53
N ARG A 111 -32.27 -9.77 -13.89
CA ARG A 111 -31.16 -10.13 -12.97
C ARG A 111 -29.75 -9.92 -13.53
N MET A 112 -29.56 -10.14 -14.84
CA MET A 112 -28.28 -9.90 -15.50
C MET A 112 -27.98 -8.40 -15.64
N THR A 113 -28.96 -7.55 -15.98
CA THR A 113 -28.75 -6.10 -16.03
C THR A 113 -28.38 -5.54 -14.65
N THR A 114 -29.03 -6.03 -13.59
CA THR A 114 -28.71 -5.65 -12.21
C THR A 114 -27.29 -6.07 -11.80
N PHE A 115 -26.82 -7.26 -12.23
CA PHE A 115 -25.43 -7.69 -11.99
C PHE A 115 -24.40 -6.72 -12.57
N TRP A 116 -24.60 -6.28 -13.81
CA TRP A 116 -23.69 -5.37 -14.51
C TRP A 116 -23.62 -3.96 -13.92
N ILE A 117 -24.66 -3.53 -13.20
CA ILE A 117 -24.70 -2.20 -12.58
C ILE A 117 -23.98 -2.19 -11.21
N ILE A 118 -23.95 -3.32 -10.52
CA ILE A 118 -23.42 -3.44 -9.15
C ILE A 118 -21.94 -3.81 -9.12
N PHE A 119 -21.46 -4.53 -10.14
CA PHE A 119 -20.05 -4.92 -10.33
C PHE A 119 -19.31 -3.93 -11.22
#